data_AF-W6L0G3-F1
#
_entry.id   AF-W6L0G3-F1
#
_cell.length_a   1.000
_cell.length_b   1.000
_cell.length_c   1.000
_cell.angle_alpha   90.00
_cell.angle_beta   90.00
_cell.angle_gamma   90.00
#
_symmetry.space_group_name_H-M   'P 1'
#
loop_
_entity.id
_entity.type
_entity.pdbx_description
1 polymer ?
#
loop_
_entity_poly.entity_id
_entity_poly.type
_entity_poly.pdbx_seq_one_letter_code
_entity_poly.pdbx_strand_id
1 'polypeptide(L)'
;MPYFCVKNGRELLTSAAIKVYRQHGFILAESFFSEKTTHELSMAVRGAVIKRGMNPFPAVDPQNNMKVKLDHKMQPRIHPLEPQSGIPTQSETEMNPKAPREGTSEVRKDKNRAQQRVDRAFRRICRLNYHSVKAGLQALRGRAVKPIDEALDTVFNTSKYWCFLWEGSPALRGLLEPNEGEKRAGDLLGEAAAALSGEVVIRLYSDGVYEAQPFINPTPFTFAGLNSPFQNPYALSAMIGLEDLDGATHAEAPRMAVMPGSHRVLLSSSAGGVDLEHFRVFSKIFDMGFLPRQTPELQGLPVIQLPALRPGGVLFLHNFTLHAMLPVMEGKATFPYIPPAARGPRNPFLYNLLLMPDRCKFDGERNSWASRDSHGPLYTYQKGQPLTDDRQFPILHRALDIE
;
A
#
# COMPACT_ATOMS: atom_id res chain seq x y z
N MET A 1 -2.24 -21.99 12.53
CA MET A 1 -1.18 -21.05 12.11
C MET A 1 0.24 -21.63 11.98
N PRO A 2 0.64 -22.79 12.55
CA PRO A 2 2.07 -23.14 12.61
C PRO A 2 2.72 -23.44 11.24
N TYR A 3 1.93 -23.73 10.21
CA TYR A 3 2.45 -24.14 8.89
C TYR A 3 3.05 -23.01 8.04
N PHE A 4 2.79 -21.75 8.37
CA PHE A 4 3.26 -20.59 7.59
C PHE A 4 4.31 -19.76 8.35
N CYS A 5 4.80 -20.30 9.46
CA CYS A 5 5.58 -19.58 10.44
C CYS A 5 6.84 -20.35 10.78
N VAL A 6 7.98 -19.65 10.81
CA VAL A 6 9.25 -20.15 11.32
C VAL A 6 9.71 -19.26 12.47
N LYS A 7 10.51 -19.80 13.38
CA LYS A 7 10.89 -19.04 14.59
C LYS A 7 11.88 -17.93 14.27
N ASN A 8 12.79 -18.15 13.34
CA ASN A 8 13.90 -17.23 13.05
C ASN A 8 14.34 -17.29 11.58
N GLY A 9 15.26 -16.39 11.21
CA GLY A 9 15.77 -16.30 9.84
C GLY A 9 16.55 -17.53 9.37
N ARG A 10 17.16 -18.33 10.25
CA ARG A 10 17.87 -19.56 9.83
C ARG A 10 16.90 -20.65 9.41
N GLU A 11 15.81 -20.83 10.16
CA GLU A 11 14.77 -21.81 9.81
C GLU A 11 14.08 -21.51 8.47
N LEU A 12 14.05 -20.23 8.08
CA LEU A 12 13.53 -19.78 6.78
C LEU A 12 14.30 -20.37 5.60
N LEU A 13 15.60 -20.67 5.79
CA LEU A 13 16.48 -21.21 4.74
C LEU A 13 16.36 -22.73 4.57
N THR A 14 15.50 -23.39 5.37
CA THR A 14 15.26 -24.83 5.23
C THR A 14 14.42 -25.12 3.99
N SER A 15 14.64 -26.28 3.35
CA SER A 15 13.86 -26.73 2.20
C SER A 15 12.35 -26.79 2.49
N ALA A 16 11.96 -27.08 3.74
CA ALA A 16 10.57 -27.10 4.16
C ALA A 16 9.95 -25.69 4.15
N ALA A 17 10.63 -24.69 4.72
CA ALA A 17 10.18 -23.31 4.74
C ALA A 17 10.10 -22.72 3.32
N ILE A 18 11.12 -22.95 2.49
CA ILE A 18 11.12 -22.53 1.08
C ILE A 18 9.95 -23.17 0.32
N LYS A 19 9.67 -24.46 0.55
CA LYS A 19 8.52 -25.15 -0.05
C LYS A 19 7.21 -24.52 0.37
N VAL A 20 7.02 -24.19 1.66
CA VAL A 20 5.85 -23.48 2.17
C VAL A 20 5.66 -22.15 1.44
N TYR A 21 6.71 -21.32 1.37
CA TYR A 21 6.65 -20.05 0.65
C TYR A 21 6.25 -20.23 -0.81
N ARG A 22 6.87 -21.17 -1.54
CA ARG A 22 6.56 -21.42 -2.96
C ARG A 22 5.14 -21.97 -3.16
N GLN A 23 4.62 -22.73 -2.19
CA GLN A 23 3.26 -23.27 -2.20
C GLN A 23 2.20 -22.22 -1.92
N HIS A 24 2.45 -21.33 -0.96
CA HIS A 24 1.43 -20.44 -0.42
C HIS A 24 1.62 -18.97 -0.79
N GLY A 25 2.78 -18.59 -1.30
CA GLY A 25 3.10 -17.23 -1.72
C GLY A 25 3.47 -16.30 -0.56
N PHE A 26 3.61 -16.82 0.66
CA PHE A 26 4.09 -16.06 1.80
C PHE A 26 4.68 -16.98 2.89
N ILE A 27 5.48 -16.39 3.78
CA ILE A 27 5.99 -17.04 4.99
C ILE A 27 6.37 -15.99 6.04
N LEU A 28 6.09 -16.27 7.31
CA LEU A 28 6.40 -15.42 8.46
C LEU A 28 7.61 -15.98 9.23
N ALA A 29 8.58 -15.12 9.53
CA ALA A 29 9.66 -15.40 10.48
C ALA A 29 9.46 -14.53 11.73
N GLU A 30 9.15 -15.12 12.88
CA GLU A 30 8.74 -14.36 14.09
C GLU A 30 9.86 -13.56 14.75
N SER A 31 11.08 -14.08 14.75
CA SER A 31 12.26 -13.45 15.33
C SER A 31 13.38 -13.46 14.29
N PHE A 32 13.12 -12.80 13.16
CA PHE A 32 14.07 -12.72 12.06
C PHE A 32 15.28 -11.86 12.43
N PHE A 33 15.02 -10.70 13.04
CA PHE A 33 16.04 -9.78 13.53
C PHE A 33 16.26 -9.93 15.04
N SER A 34 17.49 -9.61 15.47
CA SER A 34 17.80 -9.42 16.89
C SER A 34 17.09 -8.18 17.43
N GLU A 35 16.92 -8.09 18.76
CA GLU A 35 16.37 -6.88 19.40
C GLU A 35 17.20 -5.64 19.05
N LYS A 36 18.54 -5.75 19.08
CA LYS A 36 19.44 -4.65 18.69
C LYS A 36 19.17 -4.16 17.27
N THR A 37 19.14 -5.07 16.30
CA THR A 37 18.88 -4.73 14.88
C THR A 37 17.48 -4.14 14.69
N THR A 38 16.49 -4.68 15.41
CA THR A 38 15.11 -4.20 15.38
C THR A 38 15.02 -2.77 15.91
N HIS A 39 15.69 -2.49 17.02
CA HIS A 39 15.77 -1.17 17.62
C HIS A 39 16.44 -0.16 16.68
N GLU A 40 17.59 -0.52 16.11
CA GLU A 40 18.32 0.32 15.15
C GLU A 40 17.48 0.65 13.90
N LEU A 41 16.80 -0.36 13.33
CA LEU A 41 15.86 -0.17 12.22
C LEU A 41 14.71 0.75 12.63
N SER A 42 14.10 0.52 13.79
CA SER A 42 12.96 1.30 14.28
C SER A 42 13.35 2.77 14.48
N MET A 43 14.52 3.02 15.06
CA MET A 43 15.08 4.37 15.23
C MET A 43 15.41 5.03 13.88
N ALA A 44 16.05 4.32 12.96
CA ALA A 44 16.40 4.86 11.64
C ALA A 44 15.15 5.18 10.80
N VAL A 45 14.14 4.30 10.81
CA VAL A 45 12.85 4.50 10.15
C VAL A 45 12.14 5.70 10.76
N ARG A 46 12.02 5.75 12.09
CA ARG A 46 11.37 6.86 12.80
C ARG A 46 12.05 8.18 12.50
N GLY A 47 13.38 8.23 12.55
CA GLY A 47 14.16 9.42 12.21
C GLY A 47 13.92 9.87 10.76
N ALA A 48 13.88 8.94 9.81
CA ALA A 48 13.61 9.24 8.41
C ALA A 48 12.19 9.80 8.20
N VAL A 49 11.19 9.19 8.82
CA VAL A 49 9.79 9.62 8.75
C VAL A 49 9.59 11.00 9.40
N ILE A 50 10.15 11.23 10.59
CA ILE A 50 10.09 12.55 11.27
C ILE A 50 10.75 13.63 10.41
N LYS A 51 11.94 13.35 9.87
CA LYS A 51 12.66 14.27 8.98
C LYS A 51 11.87 14.58 7.71
N ARG A 52 11.19 13.57 7.15
CA ARG A 52 10.34 13.71 5.95
C ARG A 52 9.05 14.49 6.24
N GLY A 53 8.55 14.41 7.47
CA GLY A 53 7.35 15.10 7.91
C GLY A 53 6.09 14.54 7.26
N MET A 54 5.18 15.42 6.85
CA MET A 54 3.88 15.04 6.26
C MET A 54 3.96 14.62 4.79
N ASN A 55 5.13 14.67 4.15
CA ASN A 55 5.27 14.38 2.74
C ASN A 55 5.47 12.87 2.51
N PRO A 56 4.57 12.17 1.80
CA PRO A 56 4.75 10.74 1.54
C PRO A 56 5.94 10.43 0.61
N PHE A 57 6.34 11.38 -0.25
CA PHE A 57 7.41 11.23 -1.25
C PHE A 57 8.62 12.15 -0.95
N PRO A 58 9.85 11.84 -1.44
CA PRO A 58 11.07 12.60 -1.16
C PRO A 58 11.04 14.04 -1.65
N ALA A 59 10.63 14.19 -2.91
CA ALA A 59 10.42 15.45 -3.57
C ALA A 59 9.28 15.26 -4.58
N VAL A 60 8.58 16.34 -4.88
CA VAL A 60 7.56 16.36 -5.92
C VAL A 60 7.86 17.61 -6.73
N ASP A 61 8.05 17.43 -8.04
CA ASP A 61 8.28 18.53 -8.98
C ASP A 61 7.24 19.63 -8.76
N PRO A 62 7.57 20.93 -8.68
CA PRO A 62 6.60 22.03 -8.71
C PRO A 62 5.39 21.85 -9.65
N GLN A 63 5.60 21.27 -10.83
CA GLN A 63 4.55 20.98 -11.82
C GLN A 63 3.59 19.88 -11.35
N ASN A 64 4.08 18.92 -10.57
CA ASN A 64 3.30 17.88 -9.90
C ASN A 64 2.90 18.29 -8.45
N ASN A 65 3.60 19.26 -7.86
CA ASN A 65 3.45 19.82 -6.53
C ASN A 65 2.48 20.99 -6.61
N MET A 66 1.23 20.62 -6.83
CA MET A 66 0.17 21.57 -7.10
C MET A 66 -0.29 22.38 -5.86
N LYS A 67 0.60 22.93 -5.00
CA LYS A 67 0.32 23.87 -3.88
C LYS A 67 -1.08 23.75 -3.22
N VAL A 68 -1.42 22.60 -2.61
CA VAL A 68 -2.64 22.49 -1.79
C VAL A 68 -2.22 22.35 -0.34
N LYS A 69 -2.68 23.31 0.46
CA LYS A 69 -2.80 23.14 1.90
C LYS A 69 -4.07 22.32 2.14
N LEU A 70 -3.93 21.13 2.72
CA LEU A 70 -5.05 20.42 3.32
C LEU A 70 -5.50 21.25 4.53
N ASP A 71 -6.65 21.89 4.41
CA ASP A 71 -7.25 22.59 5.54
C ASP A 71 -8.01 21.55 6.36
N HIS A 72 -7.53 21.25 7.56
CA HIS A 72 -8.19 20.40 8.55
C HIS A 72 -9.58 20.92 8.94
N LYS A 73 -9.92 22.16 8.57
CA LYS A 73 -11.27 22.73 8.68
C LYS A 73 -12.23 22.27 7.57
N MET A 74 -11.78 21.47 6.60
CA MET A 74 -12.70 20.70 5.75
C MET A 74 -13.35 19.62 6.59
N GLN A 75 -14.37 20.01 7.36
CA GLN A 75 -15.23 19.06 8.03
C GLN A 75 -16.02 18.32 6.95
N PRO A 76 -16.07 16.97 6.97
CA PRO A 76 -17.12 16.28 6.25
C PRO A 76 -18.44 16.88 6.71
N ARG A 77 -19.32 17.24 5.77
CA ARG A 77 -20.66 17.65 6.14
C ARG A 77 -21.30 16.42 6.78
N ILE A 78 -21.36 16.40 8.10
CA ILE A 78 -22.18 15.45 8.83
C ILE A 78 -23.60 15.76 8.38
N HIS A 79 -24.07 15.05 7.38
CA HIS A 79 -25.48 15.00 7.09
C HIS A 79 -26.10 14.33 8.31
N PRO A 80 -27.05 14.99 9.01
CA PRO A 80 -27.85 14.30 10.01
C PRO A 80 -28.36 13.02 9.34
N LEU A 81 -28.14 11.87 10.01
CA LEU A 81 -28.85 10.65 9.62
C LEU A 81 -30.32 11.03 9.68
N GLU A 82 -30.95 11.21 8.53
CA GLU A 82 -32.40 11.32 8.48
C GLU A 82 -32.89 10.05 9.19
N PRO A 83 -33.67 10.18 10.28
CA PRO A 83 -34.26 9.02 10.91
C PRO A 83 -34.97 8.28 9.78
N GLN A 84 -34.66 6.99 9.62
CA GLN A 84 -35.38 6.15 8.67
C GLN A 84 -36.85 6.20 9.06
N SER A 85 -37.59 7.08 8.41
CA SER A 85 -39.03 7.15 8.50
C SER A 85 -39.53 5.79 8.04
N GLY A 86 -40.43 5.24 8.85
CA GLY A 86 -40.86 3.85 8.76
C GLY A 86 -41.25 3.41 7.35
N ILE A 87 -41.14 2.09 7.16
CA ILE A 87 -41.71 1.33 6.06
C ILE A 87 -43.06 1.95 5.66
N PRO A 88 -43.21 2.52 4.45
CA PRO A 88 -44.51 3.00 4.01
C PRO A 88 -45.36 1.79 3.65
N THR A 89 -46.37 1.53 4.46
CA THR A 89 -47.52 0.70 4.13
C THR A 89 -48.15 1.22 2.84
N GLN A 90 -48.44 0.32 1.91
CA GLN A 90 -49.14 0.64 0.68
C GLN A 90 -50.55 1.15 0.98
N SER A 91 -50.91 2.33 0.48
CA SER A 91 -52.29 2.64 0.10
C SER A 91 -52.33 3.77 -0.94
N GLU A 92 -52.73 3.37 -2.15
CA GLU A 92 -53.65 4.05 -3.07
C GLU A 92 -53.39 5.50 -3.51
N THR A 93 -52.84 5.58 -4.73
CA THR A 93 -53.40 6.28 -5.90
C THR A 93 -54.22 7.56 -5.67
N GLU A 94 -53.67 8.69 -6.12
CA GLU A 94 -54.45 9.67 -6.89
C GLU A 94 -53.55 10.42 -7.88
N MET A 95 -53.87 10.28 -9.17
CA MET A 95 -53.24 10.99 -10.28
C MET A 95 -53.74 12.44 -10.33
N ASN A 96 -52.84 13.40 -10.51
CA ASN A 96 -53.21 14.71 -11.04
C ASN A 96 -52.12 15.27 -11.97
N PRO A 97 -52.38 15.47 -13.28
CA PRO A 97 -51.42 16.03 -14.22
C PRO A 97 -51.75 17.48 -14.58
N LYS A 98 -50.75 18.38 -14.45
CA LYS A 98 -50.54 19.69 -15.14
C LYS A 98 -49.51 20.47 -14.30
N ALA A 99 -48.48 21.17 -14.78
CA ALA A 99 -48.09 21.70 -16.09
C ALA A 99 -46.55 22.00 -16.05
N PRO A 100 -45.91 22.48 -17.15
CA PRO A 100 -44.45 22.46 -17.29
C PRO A 100 -43.78 23.65 -16.59
N ARG A 101 -42.58 23.45 -16.05
CA ARG A 101 -41.70 24.56 -15.65
C ARG A 101 -40.32 24.44 -16.27
N GLU A 102 -40.08 25.38 -17.18
CA GLU A 102 -38.79 25.85 -17.63
C GLU A 102 -37.86 26.09 -16.44
N GLY A 103 -36.70 25.43 -16.46
CA GLY A 103 -35.72 25.50 -15.37
C GLY A 103 -34.39 24.86 -15.74
N THR A 104 -34.00 24.92 -17.01
CA THR A 104 -32.83 24.21 -17.55
C THR A 104 -31.53 25.04 -17.53
N SER A 105 -31.55 26.28 -17.03
CA SER A 105 -30.38 27.17 -16.97
C SER A 105 -29.69 27.18 -15.60
N GLU A 106 -30.43 27.32 -14.50
CA GLU A 106 -29.86 27.37 -13.14
C GLU A 106 -29.37 26.00 -12.66
N VAL A 107 -30.12 24.92 -12.94
CA VAL A 107 -29.69 23.54 -12.66
C VAL A 107 -28.39 23.19 -13.40
N ARG A 108 -28.15 23.80 -14.58
CA ARG A 108 -26.92 23.61 -15.37
C ARG A 108 -25.73 24.38 -14.78
N LYS A 109 -25.96 25.58 -14.22
CA LYS A 109 -24.94 26.38 -13.52
C LYS A 109 -24.55 25.76 -12.17
N ASP A 110 -25.50 25.19 -11.43
CA ASP A 110 -25.22 24.49 -10.17
C ASP A 110 -24.54 23.14 -10.37
N LYS A 111 -24.90 22.39 -11.42
CA LYS A 111 -24.12 21.20 -11.85
C LYS A 111 -22.68 21.57 -12.18
N ASN A 112 -22.44 22.71 -12.85
CA ASN A 112 -21.09 23.19 -13.14
C ASN A 112 -20.31 23.63 -11.89
N ARG A 113 -20.96 24.24 -10.89
CA ARG A 113 -20.32 24.60 -9.62
C ARG A 113 -20.03 23.39 -8.74
N ALA A 114 -20.93 22.39 -8.72
CA ALA A 114 -20.69 21.11 -8.08
C ALA A 114 -19.53 20.37 -8.78
N GLN A 115 -19.53 20.32 -10.11
CA GLN A 115 -18.44 19.75 -10.92
C GLN A 115 -17.09 20.43 -10.64
N GLN A 116 -17.04 21.77 -10.56
CA GLN A 116 -15.82 22.50 -10.22
C GLN A 116 -15.38 22.34 -8.76
N ARG A 117 -16.28 22.03 -7.84
CA ARG A 117 -15.96 21.67 -6.45
C ARG A 117 -15.42 20.25 -6.37
N VAL A 118 -16.03 19.32 -7.10
CA VAL A 118 -15.57 17.94 -7.29
C VAL A 118 -14.19 17.91 -7.94
N ASP A 119 -13.95 18.66 -9.02
CA ASP A 119 -12.65 18.70 -9.69
C ASP A 119 -11.55 19.38 -8.86
N ARG A 120 -11.93 20.24 -7.91
CA ARG A 120 -11.01 20.80 -6.90
C ARG A 120 -10.73 19.81 -5.78
N ALA A 121 -11.74 19.13 -5.23
CA ALA A 121 -11.56 18.06 -4.25
C ALA A 121 -10.76 16.88 -4.85
N PHE A 122 -11.11 16.42 -6.04
CA PHE A 122 -10.41 15.43 -6.87
C PHE A 122 -8.91 15.74 -7.03
N ARG A 123 -8.56 17.00 -7.33
CA ARG A 123 -7.16 17.45 -7.39
C ARG A 123 -6.48 17.53 -6.03
N ARG A 124 -7.22 17.68 -4.92
CA ARG A 124 -6.69 17.63 -3.55
C ARG A 124 -6.46 16.19 -3.06
N ILE A 125 -7.31 15.24 -3.49
CA ILE A 125 -7.33 13.82 -3.06
C ILE A 125 -6.30 12.98 -3.80
N CYS A 126 -6.10 13.24 -5.10
CA CYS A 126 -5.05 12.59 -5.89
C CYS A 126 -3.62 12.87 -5.36
N ARG A 127 -3.46 13.48 -4.18
CA ARG A 127 -2.19 13.82 -3.52
C ARG A 127 -1.80 12.87 -2.38
N LEU A 128 -2.74 12.07 -1.87
CA LEU A 128 -2.51 11.25 -0.66
C LEU A 128 -2.47 9.74 -0.91
N ASN A 129 -2.85 9.25 -2.10
CA ASN A 129 -2.61 7.87 -2.55
C ASN A 129 -2.63 7.86 -4.08
N TYR A 130 -1.44 7.94 -4.70
CA TYR A 130 -1.29 8.41 -6.08
C TYR A 130 -1.74 7.42 -7.17
N HIS A 131 -2.04 6.15 -6.87
CA HIS A 131 -2.43 5.18 -7.93
C HIS A 131 -3.86 4.72 -7.89
N SER A 132 -4.41 4.51 -6.71
CA SER A 132 -5.72 3.90 -6.64
C SER A 132 -6.82 4.93 -6.95
N VAL A 133 -6.80 6.12 -6.33
CA VAL A 133 -8.03 6.95 -6.15
C VAL A 133 -8.53 7.66 -7.43
N LYS A 134 -7.64 7.94 -8.40
CA LYS A 134 -7.97 8.79 -9.56
C LYS A 134 -8.99 8.16 -10.50
N ALA A 135 -8.93 6.86 -10.77
CA ALA A 135 -9.88 6.22 -11.67
C ALA A 135 -11.10 5.59 -10.96
N GLY A 136 -11.03 5.39 -9.63
CA GLY A 136 -12.18 5.17 -8.74
C GLY A 136 -13.23 6.24 -8.85
N LEU A 137 -12.75 7.46 -8.65
CA LEU A 137 -13.59 8.63 -8.64
C LEU A 137 -14.11 9.00 -10.04
N GLN A 138 -13.40 8.64 -11.12
CA GLN A 138 -13.90 8.85 -12.49
C GLN A 138 -15.10 7.95 -12.82
N ALA A 139 -15.15 6.73 -12.28
CA ALA A 139 -16.33 5.85 -12.40
C ALA A 139 -17.50 6.29 -11.50
N LEU A 140 -17.22 6.90 -10.35
CA LEU A 140 -18.24 7.43 -9.43
C LEU A 140 -18.93 8.72 -9.95
N ARG A 141 -18.41 9.36 -11.00
CA ARG A 141 -19.01 10.57 -11.63
C ARG A 141 -20.42 10.36 -12.18
N GLY A 142 -20.85 9.11 -12.38
CA GLY A 142 -22.20 8.79 -12.83
C GLY A 142 -23.27 8.74 -11.73
N ARG A 143 -22.89 8.81 -10.44
CA ARG A 143 -23.82 8.70 -9.30
C ARG A 143 -23.66 9.91 -8.38
N ALA A 144 -24.76 10.58 -8.07
CA ALA A 144 -24.82 11.91 -7.46
C ALA A 144 -24.04 12.02 -6.12
N VAL A 145 -23.09 12.96 -6.05
CA VAL A 145 -22.49 13.72 -4.91
C VAL A 145 -22.16 12.99 -3.58
N LYS A 146 -23.00 12.09 -3.04
CA LYS A 146 -22.73 11.27 -1.83
C LYS A 146 -21.46 10.40 -1.89
N PRO A 147 -21.05 9.80 -3.03
CA PRO A 147 -19.90 8.89 -3.06
C PRO A 147 -18.53 9.53 -2.84
N ILE A 148 -18.40 10.86 -3.01
CA ILE A 148 -17.10 11.54 -2.92
C ILE A 148 -16.74 11.82 -1.48
N ASP A 149 -17.71 12.19 -0.64
CA ASP A 149 -17.50 12.43 0.78
C ASP A 149 -17.17 11.10 1.51
N GLU A 150 -17.84 10.00 1.16
CA GLU A 150 -17.53 8.66 1.67
C GLU A 150 -16.13 8.16 1.23
N ALA A 151 -15.75 8.40 -0.03
CA ALA A 151 -14.41 8.09 -0.52
C ALA A 151 -13.33 8.93 0.19
N LEU A 152 -13.65 10.19 0.51
CA LEU A 152 -12.79 11.10 1.24
C LEU A 152 -12.57 10.66 2.68
N ASP A 153 -13.65 10.36 3.41
CA ASP A 153 -13.60 9.81 4.75
C ASP A 153 -12.85 8.48 4.76
N THR A 154 -12.99 7.68 3.70
CA THR A 154 -12.24 6.44 3.58
C THR A 154 -10.73 6.69 3.52
N VAL A 155 -10.29 7.58 2.64
CA VAL A 155 -8.87 7.93 2.43
C VAL A 155 -8.26 8.70 3.60
N PHE A 156 -8.99 9.62 4.24
CA PHE A 156 -8.46 10.38 5.36
C PHE A 156 -8.19 9.54 6.60
N ASN A 157 -8.88 8.40 6.69
CA ASN A 157 -8.77 7.44 7.77
C ASN A 157 -8.00 6.17 7.36
N THR A 158 -7.27 6.14 6.24
CA THR A 158 -6.32 5.04 5.98
C THR A 158 -4.98 5.29 6.67
N SER A 159 -4.19 4.22 6.89
CA SER A 159 -2.81 4.32 7.38
C SER A 159 -2.00 5.32 6.56
N LYS A 160 -1.17 6.13 7.22
CA LYS A 160 -0.17 6.92 6.48
C LYS A 160 0.89 6.01 5.91
N TYR A 161 1.40 6.40 4.76
CA TYR A 161 2.46 5.71 4.06
C TYR A 161 3.52 6.70 3.57
N TRP A 162 4.78 6.36 3.77
CA TRP A 162 5.93 7.05 3.19
C TRP A 162 6.69 6.06 2.33
N CYS A 163 7.30 6.51 1.23
CA CYS A 163 8.14 5.65 0.39
C CYS A 163 9.45 6.33 -0.01
N PHE A 164 10.41 5.50 -0.46
CA PHE A 164 11.76 5.93 -0.84
C PHE A 164 12.40 6.73 0.31
N LEU A 165 12.33 6.18 1.52
CA LEU A 165 12.93 6.78 2.71
C LEU A 165 14.42 6.49 2.79
N TRP A 166 14.84 5.30 2.34
CA TRP A 166 16.24 4.88 2.37
C TRP A 166 17.16 5.87 1.64
N GLU A 167 16.77 6.38 0.46
CA GLU A 167 17.58 7.32 -0.35
C GLU A 167 18.04 8.57 0.43
N GLY A 168 17.16 9.09 1.30
CA GLY A 168 17.39 10.33 2.06
C GLY A 168 17.87 10.10 3.50
N SER A 169 18.09 8.85 3.90
CA SER A 169 18.43 8.46 5.27
C SER A 169 19.74 7.67 5.32
N PRO A 170 20.88 8.32 5.65
CA PRO A 170 22.16 7.63 5.81
C PRO A 170 22.11 6.48 6.82
N ALA A 171 21.29 6.62 7.87
CA ALA A 171 21.09 5.58 8.87
C ALA A 171 20.40 4.33 8.26
N LEU A 172 19.37 4.52 7.42
CA LEU A 172 18.73 3.39 6.73
C LEU A 172 19.66 2.76 5.70
N ARG A 173 20.40 3.57 4.92
CA ARG A 173 21.41 3.05 3.98
C ARG A 173 22.45 2.22 4.72
N GLY A 174 22.95 2.71 5.85
CA GLY A 174 23.89 1.98 6.70
C GLY A 174 23.36 0.68 7.29
N LEU A 175 22.05 0.45 7.30
CA LEU A 175 21.44 -0.81 7.76
C LEU A 175 21.05 -1.74 6.59
N LEU A 176 20.86 -1.20 5.38
CA LEU A 176 20.38 -1.95 4.22
C LEU A 176 21.49 -2.26 3.21
N GLU A 177 22.46 -1.38 3.03
CA GLU A 177 23.55 -1.62 2.11
C GLU A 177 24.58 -2.59 2.73
N PRO A 178 25.08 -3.57 1.96
CA PRO A 178 26.10 -4.50 2.41
C PRO A 178 27.33 -3.77 2.97
N ASN A 179 28.01 -4.41 3.93
CA ASN A 179 29.26 -3.91 4.48
C ASN A 179 30.21 -5.04 4.82
N GLU A 180 31.51 -4.74 4.76
CA GLU A 180 32.55 -5.69 5.15
C GLU A 180 32.51 -5.91 6.67
N GLY A 181 32.46 -7.17 7.11
CA GLY A 181 32.67 -7.58 8.49
C GLY A 181 31.44 -8.09 9.26
N GLU A 182 30.29 -7.42 9.16
CA GLU A 182 29.06 -7.81 9.88
C GLU A 182 27.85 -7.77 8.96
N LYS A 183 27.06 -8.86 8.94
CA LYS A 183 25.80 -8.93 8.19
C LYS A 183 24.82 -7.91 8.77
N ARG A 184 24.42 -6.95 7.96
CA ARG A 184 23.42 -5.94 8.28
C ARG A 184 22.01 -6.45 7.98
N ALA A 185 21.00 -5.64 8.29
CA ALA A 185 19.61 -6.01 8.05
C ALA A 185 19.35 -6.32 6.56
N GLY A 186 19.93 -5.51 5.66
CA GLY A 186 19.82 -5.73 4.22
C GLY A 186 20.43 -7.05 3.75
N ASP A 187 21.61 -7.43 4.25
CA ASP A 187 22.26 -8.71 3.90
C ASP A 187 21.38 -9.90 4.27
N LEU A 188 20.81 -9.88 5.49
CA LEU A 188 19.93 -10.94 5.98
C LEU A 188 18.65 -11.04 5.13
N LEU A 189 18.03 -9.90 4.82
CA LEU A 189 16.83 -9.85 3.98
C LEU A 189 17.11 -10.31 2.56
N GLY A 190 18.24 -9.89 1.98
CA GLY A 190 18.65 -10.25 0.64
C GLY A 190 18.95 -11.75 0.52
N GLU A 191 19.65 -12.34 1.49
CA GLU A 191 19.92 -13.79 1.55
C GLU A 191 18.62 -14.60 1.66
N ALA A 192 17.73 -14.20 2.57
CA ALA A 192 16.42 -14.82 2.69
C ALA A 192 15.60 -14.72 1.40
N ALA A 193 15.56 -13.52 0.80
CA ALA A 193 14.84 -13.30 -0.45
C ALA A 193 15.42 -14.12 -1.60
N ALA A 194 16.75 -14.22 -1.71
CA ALA A 194 17.46 -15.06 -2.68
C ALA A 194 17.06 -16.54 -2.54
N ALA A 195 17.08 -17.08 -1.32
CA ALA A 195 16.67 -18.46 -1.05
C ALA A 195 15.19 -18.73 -1.41
N LEU A 196 14.29 -17.82 -1.05
CA LEU A 196 12.85 -17.96 -1.29
C LEU A 196 12.51 -17.89 -2.79
N SER A 197 13.09 -16.91 -3.49
CA SER A 197 12.88 -16.67 -4.93
C SER A 197 13.65 -17.65 -5.82
N GLY A 198 14.76 -18.21 -5.34
CA GLY A 198 15.70 -18.98 -6.14
C GLY A 198 16.61 -18.13 -7.02
N GLU A 199 16.79 -16.85 -6.68
CA GLU A 199 17.58 -15.89 -7.45
C GLU A 199 18.95 -15.65 -6.80
N VAL A 200 19.92 -15.31 -7.64
CA VAL A 200 21.34 -15.19 -7.24
C VAL A 200 21.72 -13.77 -6.81
N VAL A 201 20.97 -12.78 -7.30
CA VAL A 201 21.16 -11.36 -6.96
C VAL A 201 19.81 -10.75 -6.64
N ILE A 202 19.70 -10.16 -5.46
CA ILE A 202 18.52 -9.43 -4.98
C ILE A 202 18.87 -7.96 -4.80
N ARG A 203 18.03 -7.10 -5.38
CA ARG A 203 18.10 -5.64 -5.28
C ARG A 203 16.92 -5.11 -4.49
N LEU A 204 17.14 -3.98 -3.81
CA LEU A 204 16.07 -3.15 -3.29
C LEU A 204 15.53 -2.28 -4.42
N TYR A 205 14.25 -2.40 -4.74
CA TYR A 205 13.60 -1.46 -5.66
C TYR A 205 13.11 -0.22 -4.92
N SER A 206 12.35 -0.42 -3.85
CA SER A 206 11.81 0.66 -3.03
C SER A 206 11.56 0.18 -1.62
N ASP A 207 11.51 1.13 -0.71
CA ASP A 207 11.05 0.92 0.64
C ASP A 207 9.81 1.78 0.93
N GLY A 208 9.08 1.42 1.96
CA GLY A 208 8.02 2.25 2.48
C GLY A 208 7.58 1.88 3.87
N VAL A 209 7.00 2.84 4.57
CA VAL A 209 6.69 2.74 6.00
C VAL A 209 5.23 3.03 6.20
N TYR A 210 4.57 2.19 6.98
CA TYR A 210 3.22 2.43 7.45
C TYR A 210 3.22 2.88 8.91
N GLU A 211 2.36 3.84 9.21
CA GLU A 211 2.10 4.28 10.58
C GLU A 211 0.77 3.71 11.09
N ALA A 212 0.81 3.23 12.33
CA ALA A 212 -0.37 2.71 13.02
C ALA A 212 -1.09 3.87 13.68
N GLN A 213 -2.41 3.93 13.50
CA GLN A 213 -3.25 4.86 14.23
C GLN A 213 -4.55 4.17 14.66
N PRO A 214 -5.17 4.63 15.75
CA PRO A 214 -6.54 4.23 16.10
C PRO A 214 -7.53 4.62 15.00
N PHE A 215 -8.56 3.80 14.83
CA PHE A 215 -9.70 4.05 13.94
C PHE A 215 -9.31 4.23 12.47
N ILE A 216 -8.43 3.34 11.98
CA ILE A 216 -8.09 3.32 10.56
C ILE A 216 -8.96 2.36 9.77
N ASN A 217 -9.32 2.78 8.57
CA ASN A 217 -9.99 1.97 7.57
C ASN A 217 -9.08 0.87 7.02
N PRO A 218 -9.68 -0.23 6.50
CA PRO A 218 -8.91 -1.28 5.88
C PRO A 218 -8.28 -0.84 4.55
N THR A 219 -7.24 -1.56 4.15
CA THR A 219 -6.70 -1.50 2.79
C THR A 219 -7.28 -2.65 1.97
N PRO A 220 -7.87 -2.41 0.77
CA PRO A 220 -8.40 -3.46 -0.12
C PRO A 220 -7.40 -4.56 -0.42
N PHE A 221 -7.92 -5.74 -0.77
CA PHE A 221 -7.07 -6.77 -1.34
C PHE A 221 -6.33 -6.22 -2.56
N THR A 222 -5.02 -6.33 -2.50
CA THR A 222 -4.08 -5.87 -3.52
C THR A 222 -2.88 -6.83 -3.56
N PHE A 223 -2.02 -6.66 -4.55
CA PHE A 223 -0.75 -7.35 -4.65
C PHE A 223 0.31 -6.37 -5.16
N ALA A 224 1.56 -6.52 -4.71
CA ALA A 224 2.62 -5.55 -5.02
C ALA A 224 2.91 -5.45 -6.52
N GLY A 225 2.88 -6.58 -7.24
CA GLY A 225 3.14 -6.66 -8.68
C GLY A 225 2.21 -5.77 -9.53
N LEU A 226 1.01 -5.45 -9.03
CA LEU A 226 0.09 -4.53 -9.72
C LEU A 226 0.64 -3.11 -9.84
N ASN A 227 1.43 -2.68 -8.83
CA ASN A 227 1.93 -1.31 -8.68
C ASN A 227 3.44 -1.19 -8.96
N SER A 228 4.14 -2.32 -9.14
CA SER A 228 5.54 -2.34 -9.51
C SER A 228 5.70 -1.95 -10.99
N PRO A 229 6.61 -1.03 -11.33
CA PRO A 229 6.91 -0.64 -12.72
C PRO A 229 7.89 -1.61 -13.40
N PHE A 230 7.83 -2.88 -13.01
CA PHE A 230 8.59 -3.97 -13.58
C PHE A 230 7.80 -5.25 -13.35
N GLN A 231 7.92 -6.18 -14.29
CA GLN A 231 7.25 -7.47 -14.20
C GLN A 231 8.29 -8.56 -14.00
N ASN A 232 8.23 -9.23 -12.84
CA ASN A 232 9.07 -10.39 -12.56
C ASN A 232 8.33 -11.33 -11.60
N PRO A 233 8.12 -12.60 -11.97
CA PRO A 233 7.40 -13.56 -11.15
C PRO A 233 8.15 -13.94 -9.87
N TYR A 234 9.44 -13.65 -9.75
CA TYR A 234 10.26 -14.00 -8.59
C TYR A 234 10.49 -12.82 -7.63
N ALA A 235 9.94 -11.64 -7.94
CA ALA A 235 10.01 -10.50 -7.07
C ALA A 235 9.08 -10.67 -5.86
N LEU A 236 9.49 -10.10 -4.72
CA LEU A 236 8.79 -10.29 -3.45
C LEU A 236 8.91 -9.04 -2.58
N SER A 237 8.07 -8.96 -1.55
CA SER A 237 8.11 -7.93 -0.53
C SER A 237 8.51 -8.52 0.81
N ALA A 238 9.32 -7.80 1.57
CA ALA A 238 9.64 -8.11 2.96
C ALA A 238 9.04 -7.04 3.87
N MET A 239 8.06 -7.43 4.68
CA MET A 239 7.40 -6.55 5.65
C MET A 239 7.96 -6.84 7.04
N ILE A 240 8.45 -5.81 7.72
CA ILE A 240 9.20 -5.89 8.98
C ILE A 240 8.40 -5.19 10.08
N GLY A 241 8.18 -5.88 11.20
CA GLY A 241 7.55 -5.30 12.39
C GLY A 241 8.53 -4.40 13.13
N LEU A 242 8.10 -3.18 13.45
CA LEU A 242 8.91 -2.18 14.16
C LEU A 242 8.52 -2.08 15.63
N GLU A 243 9.44 -1.59 16.46
CA GLU A 243 9.18 -1.30 17.87
C GLU A 243 8.27 -0.07 18.04
N ASP A 244 7.39 -0.13 19.04
CA ASP A 244 6.76 1.08 19.58
C ASP A 244 7.74 1.80 20.53
N LEU A 245 8.30 2.89 20.03
CA LEU A 245 9.28 3.69 20.75
C LEU A 245 8.64 4.75 21.68
N ASP A 246 7.31 4.90 21.69
CA ASP A 246 6.58 5.91 22.47
C ASP A 246 5.77 5.32 23.64
N GLY A 247 5.83 4.00 23.87
CA GLY A 247 5.10 3.32 24.94
C GLY A 247 3.57 3.44 24.81
N ALA A 248 3.09 3.81 23.62
CA ALA A 248 1.69 3.91 23.30
C ALA A 248 1.18 2.49 23.03
N THR A 249 0.94 1.72 24.10
CA THR A 249 0.31 0.38 24.10
C THR A 249 -0.42 0.18 22.79
N HIS A 250 0.18 -0.59 21.87
CA HIS A 250 -0.35 -0.78 20.53
C HIS A 250 -1.87 -1.00 20.66
N ALA A 251 -2.69 -0.01 20.30
CA ALA A 251 -3.97 -0.34 19.70
C ALA A 251 -3.56 -1.29 18.58
N GLU A 252 -3.93 -2.57 18.70
CA GLU A 252 -3.20 -3.68 18.08
C GLU A 252 -2.72 -3.31 16.68
N ALA A 253 -1.41 -3.42 16.43
CA ALA A 253 -0.84 -3.06 15.14
C ALA A 253 -1.67 -3.70 14.02
N PRO A 254 -1.99 -2.95 12.94
CA PRO A 254 -2.91 -3.42 11.92
C PRO A 254 -2.61 -4.85 11.49
N ARG A 255 -3.59 -5.73 11.70
CA ARG A 255 -3.49 -7.14 11.29
C ARG A 255 -3.64 -7.23 9.77
N MET A 256 -3.02 -8.22 9.17
CA MET A 256 -3.11 -8.45 7.72
C MET A 256 -3.99 -9.65 7.41
N ALA A 257 -4.69 -9.61 6.28
CA ALA A 257 -5.30 -10.78 5.69
C ALA A 257 -4.53 -11.16 4.42
N VAL A 258 -4.27 -12.44 4.23
CA VAL A 258 -3.60 -12.99 3.04
C VAL A 258 -4.44 -14.09 2.43
N MET A 259 -4.31 -14.29 1.12
CA MET A 259 -4.95 -15.38 0.39
C MET A 259 -3.87 -16.37 -0.09
N PRO A 260 -3.59 -17.46 0.65
CA PRO A 260 -2.56 -18.41 0.28
C PRO A 260 -2.79 -19.01 -1.10
N GLY A 261 -1.76 -19.07 -1.93
CA GLY A 261 -1.82 -19.64 -3.28
C GLY A 261 -2.35 -18.69 -4.36
N SER A 262 -2.84 -17.50 -3.99
CA SER A 262 -3.33 -16.49 -4.94
C SER A 262 -2.29 -16.05 -5.96
N HIS A 263 -1.00 -16.08 -5.60
CA HIS A 263 0.10 -15.77 -6.52
C HIS A 263 0.13 -16.68 -7.74
N ARG A 264 -0.21 -17.96 -7.59
CA ARG A 264 -0.23 -18.92 -8.71
C ARG A 264 -1.39 -18.64 -9.65
N VAL A 265 -2.56 -18.33 -9.08
CA VAL A 265 -3.75 -17.96 -9.85
C VAL A 265 -3.46 -16.69 -10.65
N LEU A 266 -2.97 -15.65 -9.98
CA LEU A 266 -2.68 -14.36 -10.60
C LEU A 266 -1.58 -14.45 -11.66
N LEU A 267 -0.51 -15.21 -11.42
CA LEU A 267 0.51 -15.46 -12.44
C LEU A 267 -0.05 -16.22 -13.65
N SER A 268 -0.88 -17.23 -13.41
CA SER A 268 -1.50 -18.02 -14.49
C SER A 268 -2.43 -17.16 -15.35
N SER A 269 -3.23 -16.29 -14.72
CA SER A 269 -4.20 -15.44 -15.41
C SER A 269 -3.56 -14.22 -16.10
N SER A 270 -2.30 -13.90 -15.80
CA SER A 270 -1.58 -12.73 -16.34
C SER A 270 -0.43 -13.10 -17.28
N ALA A 271 -0.41 -14.31 -17.84
CA ALA A 271 0.69 -14.80 -18.66
C ALA A 271 2.07 -14.64 -17.97
N GLY A 272 2.15 -14.99 -16.69
CA GLY A 272 3.37 -14.87 -15.88
C GLY A 272 3.64 -13.46 -15.34
N GLY A 273 2.61 -12.62 -15.21
CA GLY A 273 2.71 -11.24 -14.71
C GLY A 273 2.80 -10.17 -15.79
N VAL A 274 2.65 -10.52 -17.07
CA VAL A 274 2.76 -9.57 -18.19
C VAL A 274 1.45 -8.82 -18.44
N ASP A 275 0.31 -9.52 -18.42
CA ASP A 275 -1.00 -8.93 -18.65
C ASP A 275 -1.70 -8.65 -17.32
N LEU A 276 -1.51 -7.43 -16.81
CA LEU A 276 -2.15 -6.96 -15.57
C LEU A 276 -3.23 -5.90 -15.80
N GLU A 277 -3.50 -5.52 -17.05
CA GLU A 277 -4.43 -4.43 -17.37
C GLU A 277 -5.86 -4.72 -16.88
N HIS A 278 -6.28 -5.97 -16.95
CA HIS A 278 -7.59 -6.39 -16.45
C HIS A 278 -7.71 -6.35 -14.91
N PHE A 279 -6.58 -6.35 -14.19
CA PHE A 279 -6.56 -6.11 -12.74
C PHE A 279 -6.46 -4.62 -12.39
N ARG A 280 -5.94 -3.80 -13.31
CA ARG A 280 -5.81 -2.35 -13.18
C ARG A 280 -7.12 -1.60 -13.35
N VAL A 281 -8.25 -2.22 -13.03
CA VAL A 281 -9.55 -1.54 -12.99
C VAL A 281 -9.60 -0.66 -11.74
N PHE A 282 -8.94 0.50 -11.86
CA PHE A 282 -8.79 1.53 -10.84
C PHE A 282 -10.12 2.08 -10.29
N SER A 283 -11.26 1.74 -10.90
CA SER A 283 -12.60 2.20 -10.50
C SER A 283 -13.07 1.73 -9.10
N LYS A 284 -12.28 0.91 -8.39
CA LYS A 284 -12.74 0.09 -7.26
C LYS A 284 -11.79 0.01 -6.05
N ILE A 285 -11.02 1.05 -5.77
CA ILE A 285 -10.12 1.14 -4.59
C ILE A 285 -10.82 0.79 -3.26
N PHE A 286 -12.11 1.07 -3.15
CA PHE A 286 -12.86 0.83 -1.93
C PHE A 286 -13.53 -0.55 -1.89
N ASP A 287 -13.33 -1.35 -2.94
CA ASP A 287 -13.91 -2.67 -3.06
C ASP A 287 -12.87 -3.73 -2.71
N MET A 288 -12.79 -4.04 -1.42
CA MET A 288 -11.93 -5.10 -0.86
C MET A 288 -12.07 -6.43 -1.62
N GLY A 289 -13.25 -6.74 -2.16
CA GLY A 289 -13.52 -8.02 -2.80
C GLY A 289 -13.51 -7.97 -4.32
N PHE A 290 -13.10 -6.86 -4.94
CA PHE A 290 -13.13 -6.73 -6.40
C PHE A 290 -12.31 -7.83 -7.08
N LEU A 291 -11.03 -7.96 -6.73
CA LEU A 291 -10.14 -8.93 -7.35
C LEU A 291 -10.65 -10.37 -7.17
N PRO A 292 -10.98 -10.85 -5.95
CA PRO A 292 -11.57 -12.18 -5.78
C PRO A 292 -12.88 -12.40 -6.54
N ARG A 293 -13.75 -11.38 -6.68
CA ARG A 293 -15.03 -11.53 -7.41
C ARG A 293 -14.87 -11.55 -8.92
N GLN A 294 -13.84 -10.92 -9.48
CA GLN A 294 -13.59 -10.94 -10.93
C GLN A 294 -12.83 -12.17 -11.40
N THR A 295 -12.12 -12.86 -10.50
CA THR A 295 -11.34 -14.05 -10.82
C THR A 295 -11.93 -15.24 -10.07
N PRO A 296 -12.82 -16.04 -10.70
CA PRO A 296 -13.50 -17.16 -10.06
C PRO A 296 -12.56 -18.14 -9.33
N GLU A 297 -11.36 -18.35 -9.86
CA GLU A 297 -10.32 -19.21 -9.29
C GLU A 297 -9.84 -18.72 -7.91
N LEU A 298 -9.90 -17.42 -7.64
CA LEU A 298 -9.58 -16.86 -6.32
C LEU A 298 -10.68 -17.13 -5.29
N GLN A 299 -11.93 -17.35 -5.71
CA GLN A 299 -13.07 -17.56 -4.81
C GLN A 299 -12.98 -18.89 -4.06
N GLY A 300 -12.27 -19.87 -4.63
CA GLY A 300 -12.01 -21.15 -3.99
C GLY A 300 -10.87 -21.14 -2.97
N LEU A 301 -10.12 -20.04 -2.85
CA LEU A 301 -8.98 -19.94 -1.94
C LEU A 301 -9.41 -19.42 -0.56
N PRO A 302 -8.81 -19.94 0.53
CA PRO A 302 -9.09 -19.43 1.87
C PRO A 302 -8.50 -18.03 2.05
N VAL A 303 -9.12 -17.23 2.91
CA VAL A 303 -8.53 -15.99 3.44
C VAL A 303 -8.08 -16.25 4.87
N ILE A 304 -6.82 -15.95 5.15
CA ILE A 304 -6.22 -16.15 6.47
C ILE A 304 -5.85 -14.79 7.06
N GLN A 305 -6.35 -14.50 8.25
CA GLN A 305 -5.92 -13.34 9.03
C GLN A 305 -4.66 -13.69 9.81
N LEU A 306 -3.54 -13.01 9.52
CA LEU A 306 -2.28 -13.15 10.22
C LEU A 306 -2.32 -12.42 11.57
N PRO A 307 -1.54 -12.89 12.58
CA PRO A 307 -1.29 -12.10 13.77
C PRO A 307 -0.60 -10.78 13.40
N ALA A 308 -0.72 -9.78 14.28
CA ALA A 308 0.07 -8.56 14.15
C ALA A 308 1.57 -8.90 14.14
N LEU A 309 2.31 -8.26 13.24
CA LEU A 309 3.73 -8.53 13.09
C LEU A 309 4.48 -7.97 14.31
N ARG A 310 5.15 -8.87 15.04
CA ARG A 310 5.93 -8.48 16.23
C ARG A 310 7.20 -7.72 15.81
N PRO A 311 7.75 -6.86 16.68
CA PRO A 311 9.03 -6.22 16.45
C PRO A 311 10.11 -7.25 16.09
N GLY A 312 10.83 -7.03 14.98
CA GLY A 312 11.88 -7.91 14.49
C GLY A 312 11.39 -9.12 13.70
N GLY A 313 10.07 -9.36 13.67
CA GLY A 313 9.45 -10.33 12.80
C GLY A 313 9.41 -9.83 11.36
N VAL A 314 9.51 -10.75 10.40
CA VAL A 314 9.47 -10.45 8.96
C VAL A 314 8.48 -11.36 8.25
N LEU A 315 7.52 -10.76 7.54
CA LEU A 315 6.64 -11.43 6.61
C LEU A 315 7.17 -11.26 5.19
N PHE A 316 7.56 -12.37 4.57
CA PHE A 316 7.89 -12.39 3.15
C PHE A 316 6.63 -12.72 2.36
N LEU A 317 6.32 -11.89 1.37
CA LEU A 317 5.16 -12.00 0.50
C LEU A 317 5.62 -12.00 -0.95
N HIS A 318 5.23 -13.01 -1.72
CA HIS A 318 5.38 -12.99 -3.16
C HIS A 318 4.63 -11.79 -3.75
N ASN A 319 5.17 -11.12 -4.76
CA ASN A 319 4.58 -9.88 -5.27
C ASN A 319 3.18 -10.06 -5.87
N PHE A 320 2.82 -11.28 -6.23
CA PHE A 320 1.50 -11.67 -6.72
C PHE A 320 0.58 -12.25 -5.63
N THR A 321 0.99 -12.28 -4.36
CA THR A 321 0.10 -12.74 -3.28
C THR A 321 -0.86 -11.63 -2.91
N LEU A 322 -2.16 -11.94 -2.96
CA LEU A 322 -3.20 -11.06 -2.48
C LEU A 322 -3.12 -10.91 -0.96
N HIS A 323 -3.05 -9.66 -0.55
CA HIS A 323 -3.08 -9.26 0.85
C HIS A 323 -3.88 -7.98 1.04
N ALA A 324 -4.36 -7.79 2.26
CA ALA A 324 -5.12 -6.64 2.71
C ALA A 324 -4.68 -6.27 4.13
N MET A 325 -4.88 -5.01 4.52
CA MET A 325 -4.78 -4.60 5.93
C MET A 325 -6.18 -4.50 6.51
N LEU A 326 -6.38 -5.11 7.68
CA LEU A 326 -7.63 -5.05 8.42
C LEU A 326 -7.79 -3.70 9.12
N PRO A 327 -9.03 -3.27 9.41
CA PRO A 327 -9.25 -2.02 10.12
C PRO A 327 -8.70 -2.11 11.55
N VAL A 328 -8.25 -0.98 12.10
CA VAL A 328 -7.98 -0.87 13.54
C VAL A 328 -9.13 -0.11 14.16
N MET A 329 -9.92 -0.81 14.97
CA MET A 329 -11.09 -0.22 15.65
C MET A 329 -10.80 0.13 17.12
N GLU A 330 -9.56 -0.07 17.57
CA GLU A 330 -9.14 0.11 18.95
C GLU A 330 -8.33 1.38 19.14
N GLY A 331 -8.36 1.91 20.36
CA GLY A 331 -7.60 3.08 20.80
C GLY A 331 -8.47 4.15 21.44
N LYS A 332 -7.82 5.23 21.90
CA LYS A 332 -8.52 6.33 22.57
C LYS A 332 -9.17 7.24 21.53
N ALA A 333 -10.49 7.36 21.57
CA ALA A 333 -11.21 8.40 20.84
C ALA A 333 -10.82 9.76 21.43
N THR A 334 -10.07 10.56 20.67
CA THR A 334 -9.73 11.94 21.05
C THR A 334 -10.81 12.88 20.54
N PHE A 335 -11.30 13.79 21.39
CA PHE A 335 -12.22 14.85 20.99
C PHE A 335 -11.53 16.24 21.08
N PRO A 336 -11.56 17.07 20.03
CA PRO A 336 -12.16 16.79 18.71
C PRO A 336 -11.40 15.69 17.94
N TYR A 337 -12.12 14.96 17.10
CA TYR A 337 -11.51 13.94 16.25
C TYR A 337 -10.54 14.60 15.26
N ILE A 338 -9.28 14.15 15.28
CA ILE A 338 -8.27 14.56 14.31
C ILE A 338 -8.02 13.36 13.40
N PRO A 339 -8.35 13.43 12.10
CA PRO A 339 -8.17 12.31 11.19
C PRO A 339 -6.68 11.95 11.07
N PRO A 340 -6.35 10.67 10.82
CA PRO A 340 -4.99 10.22 10.72
C PRO A 340 -4.10 11.07 9.83
N ALA A 341 -4.60 11.41 8.63
CA ALA A 341 -3.91 12.24 7.65
C ALA A 341 -3.53 13.66 8.13
N ALA A 342 -4.16 14.18 9.19
CA ALA A 342 -3.86 15.51 9.73
C ALA A 342 -2.87 15.49 10.89
N ARG A 343 -2.56 14.32 11.46
CA ARG A 343 -1.59 14.18 12.57
C ARG A 343 -0.18 14.22 12.03
N GLY A 344 0.78 14.72 12.81
CA GLY A 344 2.20 14.54 12.51
C GLY A 344 2.60 13.06 12.45
N PRO A 345 3.75 12.73 11.84
CA PRO A 345 4.34 11.40 11.98
C PRO A 345 4.71 11.13 13.44
N ARG A 346 4.41 9.93 13.92
CA ARG A 346 4.66 9.52 15.30
C ARG A 346 5.09 8.06 15.41
N ASN A 347 4.25 7.13 14.92
CA ASN A 347 4.36 5.70 15.25
C ASN A 347 4.41 4.80 14.01
N PRO A 348 5.52 4.81 13.25
CA PRO A 348 5.83 3.74 12.31
C PRO A 348 5.70 2.36 12.97
N PHE A 349 4.97 1.44 12.35
CA PHE A 349 4.82 0.07 12.88
C PHE A 349 5.28 -1.01 11.91
N LEU A 350 5.31 -0.68 10.61
CA LEU A 350 5.63 -1.62 9.56
C LEU A 350 6.58 -0.98 8.56
N TYR A 351 7.71 -1.63 8.30
CA TYR A 351 8.63 -1.26 7.24
C TYR A 351 8.59 -2.30 6.12
N ASN A 352 8.19 -1.88 4.92
CA ASN A 352 8.01 -2.73 3.75
C ASN A 352 9.11 -2.46 2.73
N LEU A 353 9.82 -3.50 2.30
CA LEU A 353 10.81 -3.43 1.24
C LEU A 353 10.31 -4.23 0.04
N LEU A 354 10.29 -3.61 -1.12
CA LEU A 354 10.02 -4.27 -2.39
C LEU A 354 11.35 -4.73 -2.99
N LEU A 355 11.54 -6.05 -3.05
CA LEU A 355 12.76 -6.71 -3.47
C LEU A 355 12.59 -7.27 -4.89
N MET A 356 13.60 -7.08 -5.73
CA MET A 356 13.57 -7.51 -7.12
C MET A 356 14.83 -8.28 -7.51
N PRO A 357 14.72 -9.28 -8.40
CA PRO A 357 15.88 -9.89 -9.02
C PRO A 357 16.64 -8.90 -9.92
N ASP A 358 17.94 -9.12 -10.13
CA ASP A 358 18.81 -8.24 -10.93
C ASP A 358 18.35 -8.05 -12.38
N ARG A 359 17.74 -9.08 -12.98
CA ARG A 359 17.26 -9.06 -14.37
C ARG A 359 15.98 -8.24 -14.61
N CYS A 360 15.47 -7.53 -13.60
CA CYS A 360 14.29 -6.69 -13.77
C CYS A 360 14.54 -5.53 -14.75
N LYS A 361 13.51 -5.22 -15.54
CA LYS A 361 13.50 -4.12 -16.52
C LYS A 361 12.29 -3.24 -16.27
N PHE A 362 12.46 -1.95 -16.52
CA PHE A 362 11.34 -1.01 -16.49
C PHE A 362 10.31 -1.40 -17.56
N ASP A 363 9.05 -1.58 -17.18
CA ASP A 363 7.98 -2.03 -18.09
C ASP A 363 7.46 -0.92 -19.04
N GLY A 364 7.88 0.33 -18.79
CA GLY A 364 7.45 1.51 -19.54
C GLY A 364 6.26 2.23 -18.93
N GLU A 365 5.66 1.67 -17.87
CA GLU A 365 4.44 2.20 -17.28
C GLU A 365 4.71 3.50 -16.52
N ARG A 366 4.02 4.55 -16.96
CA ARG A 366 4.07 5.89 -16.37
C ARG A 366 2.84 6.14 -15.54
N ASN A 367 2.52 5.21 -14.65
CA ASN A 367 1.42 5.36 -13.72
C ASN A 367 1.93 5.92 -12.38
N SER A 368 3.12 5.54 -11.92
CA SER A 368 3.68 5.83 -10.58
C SER A 368 4.28 7.23 -10.36
N TRP A 369 4.42 7.68 -9.10
CA TRP A 369 5.27 8.86 -8.78
C TRP A 369 6.70 8.60 -9.25
N ALA A 370 7.22 7.39 -8.97
CA ALA A 370 8.58 7.00 -9.31
C ALA A 370 8.90 7.12 -10.81
N SER A 371 7.90 6.95 -11.68
CA SER A 371 8.07 6.97 -13.14
C SER A 371 7.58 8.25 -13.82
N ARG A 372 6.65 9.00 -13.22
CA ARG A 372 6.04 10.21 -13.81
C ARG A 372 6.65 11.52 -13.31
N ASP A 373 7.10 11.56 -12.06
CA ASP A 373 7.66 12.78 -11.48
C ASP A 373 9.12 12.93 -11.88
N SER A 374 9.57 14.15 -12.19
CA SER A 374 10.97 14.41 -12.58
C SER A 374 11.97 14.09 -11.47
N HIS A 375 11.52 14.00 -10.22
CA HIS A 375 12.32 13.59 -9.06
C HIS A 375 12.19 12.09 -8.76
N GLY A 376 11.36 11.35 -9.50
CA GLY A 376 11.20 9.92 -9.35
C GLY A 376 12.39 9.15 -9.97
N PRO A 377 12.83 8.02 -9.37
CA PRO A 377 14.02 7.30 -9.82
C PRO A 377 13.91 6.73 -11.24
N LEU A 378 12.69 6.57 -11.78
CA LEU A 378 12.45 5.99 -13.10
C LEU A 378 12.08 7.03 -14.16
N TYR A 379 12.06 8.33 -13.84
CA TYR A 379 11.60 9.37 -14.76
C TYR A 379 12.30 9.32 -16.13
N THR A 380 13.63 9.14 -16.11
CA THR A 380 14.47 9.11 -17.30
C THR A 380 14.59 7.74 -17.94
N TYR A 381 14.08 6.68 -17.30
CA TYR A 381 14.23 5.30 -17.78
C TYR A 381 13.38 5.04 -19.02
N GLN A 382 13.86 4.27 -19.99
CA GLN A 382 13.06 3.83 -21.13
C GLN A 382 12.47 2.44 -20.91
N LYS A 383 11.36 2.13 -21.59
CA LYS A 383 10.78 0.78 -21.57
C LYS A 383 11.85 -0.25 -21.97
N GLY A 384 11.98 -1.30 -21.17
CA GLY A 384 12.97 -2.37 -21.36
C GLY A 384 14.35 -2.06 -20.78
N GLN A 385 14.59 -0.86 -20.25
CA GLN A 385 15.86 -0.52 -19.59
C GLN A 385 16.05 -1.35 -18.31
N PRO A 386 17.22 -1.99 -18.11
CA PRO A 386 17.53 -2.73 -16.89
C PRO A 386 17.52 -1.83 -15.64
N LEU A 387 16.99 -2.35 -14.53
CA LEU A 387 16.97 -1.66 -13.24
C LEU A 387 18.20 -2.04 -12.39
N THR A 388 19.39 -1.78 -12.93
CA THR A 388 20.67 -2.27 -12.37
C THR A 388 21.58 -1.17 -11.82
N ASP A 389 21.12 0.08 -11.74
CA ASP A 389 21.91 1.17 -11.14
C ASP A 389 22.01 0.96 -9.62
N ASP A 390 23.18 0.53 -9.12
CA ASP A 390 23.42 0.26 -7.70
C ASP A 390 23.18 1.48 -6.80
N ARG A 391 23.24 2.71 -7.33
CA ARG A 391 22.95 3.92 -6.56
C ARG A 391 21.46 4.12 -6.32
N GLN A 392 20.62 3.63 -7.24
CA GLN A 392 19.15 3.75 -7.20
C GLN A 392 18.49 2.46 -6.70
N PHE A 393 19.10 1.31 -7.00
CA PHE A 393 18.59 -0.03 -6.75
C PHE A 393 19.70 -0.90 -6.15
N PRO A 394 20.10 -0.65 -4.89
CA PRO A 394 21.27 -1.27 -4.31
C PRO A 394 21.10 -2.78 -4.22
N ILE A 395 22.20 -3.50 -4.42
CA ILE A 395 22.26 -4.94 -4.23
C ILE A 395 22.23 -5.21 -2.73
N LEU A 396 21.24 -5.98 -2.28
CA LEU A 396 21.16 -6.46 -0.90
C LEU A 396 21.86 -7.81 -0.72
N HIS A 397 21.93 -8.61 -1.79
CA HIS A 397 22.59 -9.90 -1.76
C HIS A 397 23.08 -10.30 -3.14
N ARG A 398 24.26 -10.91 -3.18
CA ARG A 398 24.84 -11.59 -4.34
C ARG A 398 25.46 -12.90 -3.85
N ALA A 399 25.02 -14.02 -4.41
CA ALA A 399 25.68 -15.30 -4.20
C ALA A 399 27.10 -15.23 -4.81
N LEU A 400 28.12 -15.50 -3.99
CA LEU A 400 29.53 -15.27 -4.36
C LEU A 400 30.09 -16.32 -5.36
N ASP A 401 29.36 -17.40 -5.65
CA ASP A 401 29.88 -18.56 -6.37
C ASP A 401 29.42 -18.66 -7.86
N ILE A 402 28.97 -17.56 -8.45
CA ILE A 402 28.52 -17.55 -9.86
C ILE A 402 29.19 -16.34 -10.55
N GLU A 403 30.36 -16.59 -11.14
CA GLU A 403 30.99 -15.73 -12.15
C GLU A 403 30.45 -16.02 -13.55
#